data_AF-A0A165QPX7-F1
#
_entry.id   AF-A0A165QPX7-F1
#
_cell.length_a   1.000
_cell.length_b   1.000
_cell.length_c   1.000
_cell.angle_alpha   90.00
_cell.angle_beta   90.00
_cell.angle_gamma   90.00
#
_symmetry.space_group_name_H-M   'P 1'
#
loop_
_entity.id
_entity.type
_entity.pdbx_description
1 polymer ?
#
loop_
_entity_poly.entity_id
_entity_poly.type
_entity_poly.pdbx_seq_one_letter_code
_entity_poly.pdbx_strand_id
1 'polypeptide(L)'
;MSNIFNDAQLRFLEDEFQRSRRRGEKRPPKRDSLRLRFPISRLGDSLISSQEVGRWFANRSKQEDGQPRAKAKTPEQLAILEESFARDPYPDFNERARLVLATLLTKSQVDAWLGRQRQRRPEEVYAAGYPPGTPLPGFEKSEQGTRTFWKEIEAERKRLEQEEHAALQEGNDEYLAAEDEEMA
;
A
#
# COMPACT_ATOMS: atom_id res chain seq x y z
N MET A 1 -3.61 14.88 -0.71
CA MET A 1 -4.94 14.37 -1.14
C MET A 1 -5.98 15.26 -0.50
N SER A 2 -6.80 15.94 -1.30
CA SER A 2 -7.89 16.78 -0.83
C SER A 2 -8.85 15.95 0.03
N ASN A 3 -9.17 16.44 1.23
CA ASN A 3 -10.13 15.78 2.09
C ASN A 3 -11.53 15.96 1.45
N ILE A 4 -12.17 14.85 1.08
CA ILE A 4 -13.50 14.87 0.44
C ILE A 4 -14.58 15.36 1.42
N PHE A 5 -14.30 15.25 2.72
CA PHE A 5 -15.22 15.63 3.78
C PHE A 5 -14.89 17.03 4.31
N ASN A 6 -15.93 17.83 4.53
CA ASN A 6 -15.82 19.08 5.29
C ASN A 6 -15.74 18.82 6.82
N ASP A 7 -15.52 19.86 7.61
CA ASP A 7 -15.36 19.75 9.06
C ASP A 7 -16.58 19.17 9.79
N ALA A 8 -17.79 19.52 9.36
CA ALA A 8 -19.02 19.00 9.97
C ALA A 8 -19.19 17.49 9.69
N GLN A 9 -18.90 17.08 8.45
CA GLN A 9 -18.89 15.69 8.03
C GLN A 9 -17.82 14.88 8.78
N LEU A 10 -16.62 15.44 8.95
CA LEU A 10 -15.54 14.80 9.72
C LEU A 10 -15.89 14.63 11.19
N ARG A 11 -16.47 15.66 11.83
CA ARG A 11 -16.93 15.57 13.23
C ARG A 11 -17.97 14.48 13.41
N PHE A 12 -18.94 14.39 12.50
CA PHE A 12 -19.95 13.33 12.52
C PHE A 12 -19.31 11.94 12.38
N LEU A 13 -18.40 11.78 11.40
CA LEU A 13 -17.68 10.53 11.17
C LEU A 13 -16.84 10.11 12.39
N GLU A 14 -16.16 11.07 13.04
CA GLU A 14 -15.37 10.81 14.24
C GLU A 14 -16.24 10.40 15.43
N ASP A 15 -17.39 11.05 15.65
CA ASP A 15 -18.32 10.67 16.72
C ASP A 15 -18.83 9.23 16.53
N GLU A 16 -19.27 8.88 15.32
CA GLU A 16 -19.71 7.51 15.02
C GLU A 16 -18.56 6.48 15.13
N PHE A 17 -17.34 6.86 14.77
CA PHE A 17 -16.17 6.01 14.96
C PHE A 17 -15.91 5.73 16.45
N GLN A 18 -15.88 6.78 17.27
CA GLN A 18 -15.68 6.66 18.71
C GLN A 18 -16.81 5.89 19.40
N ARG A 19 -18.06 6.03 18.94
CA ARG A 19 -19.19 5.19 19.39
C ARG A 19 -18.96 3.71 19.11
N SER A 20 -18.40 3.34 17.95
CA SER A 20 -18.02 1.94 17.70
C SER A 20 -16.90 1.48 18.63
N ARG A 21 -15.87 2.31 18.87
CA ARG A 21 -14.77 1.97 19.80
C ARG A 21 -15.29 1.71 21.21
N ARG A 22 -16.21 2.54 21.71
CA ARG A 22 -16.86 2.33 23.03
C ARG A 22 -17.67 1.03 23.11
N ARG A 23 -18.16 0.51 21.98
CA ARG A 23 -18.83 -0.79 21.86
C ARG A 23 -17.87 -1.97 21.68
N GLY A 24 -16.55 -1.73 21.72
CA GLY A 24 -15.54 -2.76 21.50
C GLY A 24 -15.33 -3.14 20.04
N GLU A 25 -15.92 -2.41 19.09
CA GLU A 25 -15.76 -2.65 17.67
C GLU A 25 -14.56 -1.87 17.13
N LYS A 26 -13.77 -2.45 16.22
CA LYS A 26 -12.65 -1.73 15.59
C LYS A 26 -13.10 -0.50 14.79
N ARG A 27 -14.29 -0.58 14.19
CA ARG A 27 -14.96 0.44 13.37
C ARG A 27 -16.43 0.03 13.14
N PRO A 28 -17.30 0.94 12.67
CA PRO A 28 -18.69 0.60 12.35
C PRO A 28 -18.83 -0.56 11.34
N PRO A 29 -19.84 -1.43 11.50
CA PRO A 29 -20.18 -2.47 10.51
C PRO A 29 -20.34 -1.91 9.09
N LYS A 30 -19.99 -2.70 8.07
CA LYS A 30 -20.08 -2.25 6.66
C LYS A 30 -21.48 -1.76 6.28
N ARG A 31 -22.54 -2.39 6.81
CA ARG A 31 -23.93 -1.99 6.56
C ARG A 31 -24.22 -0.57 7.05
N ASP A 32 -23.54 -0.12 8.11
CA ASP A 32 -23.76 1.20 8.68
C ASP A 32 -23.27 2.30 7.75
N SER A 33 -22.26 2.03 6.91
CA SER A 33 -21.82 3.00 5.89
C SER A 33 -22.94 3.37 4.91
N LEU A 34 -23.88 2.45 4.61
CA LEU A 34 -25.05 2.73 3.78
C LEU A 34 -26.05 3.65 4.49
N ARG A 35 -26.26 3.45 5.80
CA ARG A 35 -27.16 4.27 6.61
C ARG A 35 -26.56 5.66 6.85
N LEU A 36 -25.27 5.73 7.17
CA LEU A 36 -24.57 6.95 7.56
C LEU A 36 -24.30 7.90 6.38
N ARG A 37 -24.26 7.41 5.13
CA ARG A 37 -24.04 8.29 3.96
C ARG A 37 -25.06 9.42 3.85
N PHE A 38 -26.31 9.18 4.23
CA PHE A 38 -27.40 10.15 4.11
C PHE A 38 -27.24 11.34 5.06
N PRO A 39 -27.11 11.15 6.39
CA PRO A 39 -26.86 12.27 7.29
C PRO A 39 -25.54 12.98 6.98
N ILE A 40 -24.49 12.27 6.59
CA ILE A 40 -23.20 12.89 6.22
C ILE A 40 -23.35 13.78 4.98
N SER A 41 -24.10 13.33 3.96
CA SER A 41 -24.34 14.15 2.76
C SER A 41 -25.11 15.43 3.08
N ARG A 42 -25.99 15.44 4.09
CA ARG A 42 -26.73 16.65 4.51
C ARG A 42 -25.86 17.68 5.22
N LEU A 43 -24.67 17.29 5.69
CA LEU A 43 -23.74 18.17 6.38
C LEU A 43 -22.78 18.91 5.43
N GLY A 44 -22.94 18.77 4.11
CA GLY A 44 -22.14 19.47 3.11
C GLY A 44 -22.83 19.55 1.76
N ASP A 45 -22.14 20.14 0.79
CA ASP A 45 -22.72 20.41 -0.54
C ASP A 45 -22.52 19.26 -1.53
N SER A 46 -21.73 18.24 -1.16
CA SER A 46 -21.44 17.07 -1.99
C SER A 46 -22.14 15.81 -1.48
N LEU A 47 -22.74 15.07 -2.41
CA LEU A 47 -23.27 13.73 -2.12
C LEU A 47 -22.14 12.77 -1.79
N ILE A 48 -22.20 12.18 -0.60
CA ILE A 48 -21.23 11.19 -0.13
C ILE A 48 -21.78 9.78 -0.37
N SER A 49 -20.98 8.94 -1.02
CA SER A 49 -21.26 7.53 -1.24
C SER A 49 -20.98 6.69 0.02
N SER A 50 -21.64 5.54 0.13
CA SER A 50 -21.33 4.58 1.21
C SER A 50 -19.90 4.04 1.13
N GLN A 51 -19.30 4.05 -0.06
CA GLN A 51 -17.92 3.63 -0.28
C GLN A 51 -16.93 4.62 0.35
N GLU A 52 -17.17 5.92 0.21
CA GLU A 52 -16.35 6.97 0.83
C GLU A 52 -16.43 6.90 2.35
N VAL A 53 -17.65 6.74 2.90
CA VAL A 53 -17.86 6.54 4.34
C VAL A 53 -17.10 5.31 4.84
N GLY A 54 -17.27 4.17 4.16
CA GLY A 54 -16.61 2.92 4.55
C GLY A 54 -15.08 3.01 4.45
N ARG A 55 -14.56 3.70 3.42
CA ARG A 55 -13.12 3.94 3.23
C ARG A 55 -12.56 4.87 4.30
N TRP A 56 -13.30 5.89 4.70
CA TRP A 56 -12.92 6.77 5.81
C TRP A 56 -12.77 5.97 7.11
N PHE A 57 -13.77 5.18 7.51
CA PHE A 57 -13.69 4.35 8.72
C PHE A 57 -12.56 3.31 8.65
N ALA A 58 -12.30 2.74 7.47
CA ALA A 58 -11.16 1.85 7.25
C ALA A 58 -9.83 2.53 7.53
N ASN A 59 -9.62 3.71 6.94
CA ASN A 59 -8.38 4.46 7.08
C ASN A 59 -8.22 5.04 8.49
N ARG A 60 -9.31 5.42 9.14
CA ARG A 60 -9.31 5.94 10.50
C ARG A 60 -8.97 4.87 11.54
N SER A 61 -9.56 3.68 11.42
CA SER A 61 -9.22 2.52 12.26
C SER A 61 -7.76 2.14 12.14
N LYS A 62 -7.20 2.11 10.93
CA LYS A 62 -5.76 1.84 10.74
C LYS A 62 -4.88 2.88 11.43
N GLN A 63 -5.24 4.16 11.34
CA GLN A 63 -4.51 5.24 12.01
C GLN A 63 -4.56 5.11 13.54
N GLU A 64 -5.72 4.77 14.11
CA GLU A 64 -5.86 4.58 15.57
C GLU A 64 -5.11 3.35 16.07
N ASP A 65 -5.14 2.25 15.32
CA ASP A 65 -4.40 1.03 15.62
C ASP A 65 -2.87 1.20 15.38
N GLY A 66 -2.39 2.42 15.12
CA GLY A 66 -0.97 2.74 14.92
C GLY A 66 -0.39 2.18 13.63
N GLN A 67 -1.22 1.73 12.68
CA GLN A 67 -0.72 1.23 11.41
C GLN A 67 -0.25 2.41 10.54
N PRO A 68 1.04 2.45 10.16
CA PRO A 68 1.54 3.53 9.32
C PRO A 68 0.79 3.55 7.99
N ARG A 69 0.50 4.76 7.50
CA ARG A 69 0.02 4.91 6.13
C ARG A 69 1.06 4.31 5.19
N ALA A 70 0.61 3.59 4.16
CA ALA A 70 1.53 3.09 3.16
C ALA A 70 2.31 4.28 2.57
N LYS A 71 3.64 4.27 2.74
CA LYS A 71 4.52 5.27 2.14
C LYS A 71 4.27 5.29 0.63
N ALA A 72 4.32 6.49 0.04
CA ALA A 72 4.36 6.59 -1.42
C ALA A 72 5.61 5.85 -1.92
N LYS A 73 5.48 5.14 -3.05
CA LYS A 73 6.65 4.50 -3.66
C LYS A 73 7.57 5.60 -4.21
N THR A 74 8.87 5.45 -4.02
CA THR A 74 9.83 6.40 -4.58
C THR A 74 9.89 6.28 -6.10
N PRO A 75 10.37 7.31 -6.83
CA PRO A 75 10.56 7.23 -8.28
C PRO A 75 11.44 6.06 -8.71
N GLU A 76 12.48 5.74 -7.93
CA GLU A 76 13.42 4.65 -8.19
C GLU A 76 12.73 3.28 -8.08
N GLN A 77 11.93 3.09 -7.02
CA GLN A 77 11.11 1.89 -6.87
C GLN A 77 10.12 1.73 -8.02
N LEU A 78 9.53 2.83 -8.50
CA LEU A 78 8.62 2.81 -9.64
C LEU A 78 9.34 2.45 -10.94
N ALA A 79 10.53 3.01 -11.18
CA ALA A 79 11.32 2.71 -12.38
C ALA A 79 11.65 1.21 -12.48
N ILE A 80 12.07 0.57 -11.38
CA ILE A 80 12.35 -0.88 -11.34
C ILE A 80 11.10 -1.70 -11.66
N LEU A 81 9.95 -1.31 -11.09
CA LEU A 81 8.68 -1.98 -11.34
C LEU A 81 8.19 -1.79 -12.78
N GLU A 82 8.39 -0.60 -13.37
CA GLU A 82 8.03 -0.28 -14.74
C GLU A 82 8.87 -1.03 -15.75
N GLU A 83 10.19 -1.13 -15.54
CA GLU A 83 11.08 -1.92 -16.39
C GLU A 83 10.66 -3.40 -16.44
N SER A 84 10.39 -3.99 -15.27
CA SER A 84 9.94 -5.38 -15.20
C SER A 84 8.59 -5.59 -15.88
N PHE A 85 7.64 -4.67 -15.67
CA PHE A 85 6.31 -4.73 -16.32
C PHE A 85 6.39 -4.59 -17.85
N ALA A 86 7.27 -3.71 -18.34
CA ALA A 86 7.47 -3.51 -19.78
C ALA A 86 8.04 -4.76 -20.47
N ARG A 87 8.84 -5.55 -19.73
CA ARG A 87 9.33 -6.85 -20.21
C ARG A 87 8.24 -7.92 -20.18
N ASP A 88 7.53 -8.03 -19.07
CA ASP A 88 6.44 -9.00 -18.89
C ASP A 88 5.39 -8.47 -17.88
N PRO A 89 4.13 -8.23 -18.29
CA PRO A 89 3.06 -7.84 -17.39
C PRO A 89 2.65 -8.90 -16.34
N TYR A 90 3.09 -10.16 -16.53
CA TYR A 90 2.87 -11.30 -15.65
C TYR A 90 4.19 -11.95 -15.22
N PRO A 91 5.07 -11.20 -14.51
CA PRO A 91 6.37 -11.72 -14.13
C PRO A 91 6.21 -12.98 -13.29
N ASP A 92 7.15 -13.90 -13.48
CA ASP A 92 7.18 -15.16 -12.76
C ASP A 92 7.49 -14.96 -11.26
N PHE A 93 7.50 -16.08 -10.54
CA PHE A 93 7.72 -16.09 -9.11
C PHE A 93 9.10 -15.57 -8.67
N ASN A 94 10.15 -15.90 -9.44
CA ASN A 94 11.52 -15.48 -9.13
C ASN A 94 11.70 -13.99 -9.41
N GLU A 95 11.14 -13.50 -10.52
CA GLU A 95 11.18 -12.09 -10.85
C GLU A 95 10.40 -11.26 -9.84
N ARG A 96 9.23 -11.73 -9.37
CA ARG A 96 8.53 -11.07 -8.26
C ARG A 96 9.35 -11.02 -6.98
N ALA A 97 10.12 -12.06 -6.69
CA ALA A 97 11.01 -12.09 -5.53
C ALA A 97 12.15 -11.08 -5.68
N ARG A 98 12.77 -11.01 -6.86
CA ARG A 98 13.76 -9.99 -7.20
C ARG A 98 13.19 -8.58 -7.02
N LEU A 99 11.97 -8.33 -7.52
CA LEU A 99 11.28 -7.05 -7.34
C LEU A 99 11.06 -6.70 -5.87
N VAL A 100 10.67 -7.66 -5.03
CA VAL A 100 10.52 -7.45 -3.58
C VAL A 100 11.84 -7.01 -2.95
N LEU A 101 12.95 -7.69 -3.26
CA LEU A 101 14.26 -7.35 -2.70
C LEU A 101 14.79 -6.02 -3.24
N ALA A 102 14.70 -5.80 -4.55
CA ALA A 102 15.25 -4.61 -5.21
C ALA A 102 14.48 -3.31 -4.87
N THR A 103 13.20 -3.41 -4.57
CA THR A 103 12.37 -2.23 -4.23
C THR A 103 12.11 -2.09 -2.73
N LEU A 104 12.48 -3.11 -1.94
CA LEU A 104 12.12 -3.24 -0.52
C LEU A 104 10.61 -3.13 -0.24
N LEU A 105 9.78 -3.39 -1.25
CA LEU A 105 8.33 -3.45 -1.11
C LEU A 105 7.91 -4.87 -0.72
N THR A 106 6.85 -5.00 0.09
CA THR A 106 6.25 -6.30 0.39
C THR A 106 5.72 -6.96 -0.89
N LYS A 107 5.68 -8.30 -0.93
CA LYS A 107 5.05 -9.07 -2.01
C LYS A 107 3.67 -8.52 -2.39
N SER A 108 2.83 -8.24 -1.38
CA SER A 108 1.49 -7.70 -1.59
C SER A 108 1.49 -6.32 -2.24
N GLN A 109 2.47 -5.46 -1.94
CA GLN A 109 2.60 -4.14 -2.57
C GLN A 109 3.03 -4.25 -4.03
N VAL A 110 3.94 -5.18 -4.34
CA VAL A 110 4.37 -5.49 -5.72
C VAL A 110 3.21 -6.06 -6.53
N ASP A 111 2.55 -7.10 -6.03
CA ASP A 111 1.40 -7.73 -6.69
C ASP A 111 0.25 -6.72 -6.93
N ALA A 112 -0.04 -5.87 -5.94
CA ALA A 112 -1.05 -4.83 -6.07
C ALA A 112 -0.65 -3.73 -7.06
N TRP A 113 0.65 -3.41 -7.18
CA TRP A 113 1.12 -2.46 -8.18
C TRP A 113 0.98 -3.05 -9.59
N LEU A 114 1.47 -4.28 -9.83
CA LEU A 114 1.33 -4.97 -11.11
C LEU A 114 -0.14 -5.11 -11.53
N GLY A 115 -1.00 -5.51 -10.58
CA GLY A 115 -2.45 -5.59 -10.81
C GLY A 115 -3.09 -4.27 -11.22
N ARG A 116 -2.69 -3.16 -10.59
CA ARG A 116 -3.15 -1.82 -10.98
C ARG A 116 -2.65 -1.42 -12.37
N GLN A 117 -1.40 -1.74 -12.72
CA GLN A 117 -0.87 -1.42 -14.05
C GLN A 117 -1.63 -2.15 -15.14
N ARG A 118 -1.91 -3.45 -14.96
CA ARG A 118 -2.74 -4.22 -15.91
C ARG A 118 -4.14 -3.66 -16.09
N GLN A 119 -4.74 -3.10 -15.03
CA GLN A 119 -6.04 -2.44 -15.12
C GLN A 119 -5.98 -1.10 -15.85
N ARG A 120 -4.89 -0.36 -15.72
CA ARG A 120 -4.72 0.96 -16.34
C ARG A 120 -4.29 0.88 -17.80
N ARG A 121 -3.56 -0.19 -18.16
CA ARG A 121 -2.91 -0.37 -19.46
C ARG A 121 -3.20 -1.74 -20.06
N PRO A 122 -4.47 -2.12 -20.24
CA PRO A 122 -4.85 -3.44 -20.76
C PRO A 122 -4.28 -3.70 -22.17
N GLU A 123 -4.10 -2.67 -22.99
CA GLU A 123 -3.53 -2.75 -24.33
C GLU A 123 -2.08 -3.27 -24.34
N GLU A 124 -1.23 -2.82 -23.42
CA GLU A 124 0.14 -3.32 -23.27
C GLU A 124 0.14 -4.81 -22.87
N VAL A 125 -0.81 -5.19 -22.00
CA VAL A 125 -0.99 -6.58 -21.56
C VAL A 125 -1.40 -7.47 -22.73
N TYR A 126 -2.30 -7.00 -23.59
CA TYR A 126 -2.75 -7.75 -24.76
C TYR A 126 -1.65 -7.85 -25.81
N ALA A 127 -0.89 -6.77 -26.04
CA ALA A 127 0.26 -6.76 -26.94
C ALA A 127 1.35 -7.74 -26.48
N ALA A 128 1.51 -7.92 -25.16
CA ALA A 128 2.42 -8.90 -24.57
C ALA A 128 1.91 -10.36 -24.66
N GLY A 129 0.76 -10.62 -25.31
CA GLY A 129 0.24 -11.96 -25.54
C GLY A 129 -0.72 -12.49 -24.46
N TYR A 130 -1.26 -11.61 -23.60
CA TYR A 130 -2.19 -11.98 -22.54
C TYR A 130 -3.59 -11.37 -22.73
N PRO A 131 -4.35 -11.78 -23.77
CA PRO A 131 -5.72 -11.29 -23.95
C PRO A 131 -6.65 -11.71 -22.79
N PRO A 132 -7.83 -11.07 -22.65
CA PRO A 132 -8.81 -11.45 -21.63
C PRO A 132 -9.19 -12.92 -21.75
N GLY A 133 -9.27 -13.63 -20.61
CA GLY A 133 -9.61 -15.05 -20.58
C GLY A 133 -8.44 -16.01 -20.82
N THR A 134 -7.23 -15.50 -21.05
CA THR A 134 -6.02 -16.34 -21.16
C THR A 134 -5.65 -16.92 -19.80
N PRO A 135 -5.44 -18.24 -19.68
CA PRO A 135 -4.86 -18.84 -18.49
C PRO A 135 -3.47 -18.26 -18.23
N LEU A 136 -3.25 -17.72 -17.04
CA LEU A 136 -1.98 -17.08 -16.71
C LEU A 136 -0.90 -18.14 -16.46
N PRO A 137 0.29 -18.02 -17.10
CA PRO A 137 1.38 -18.95 -16.89
C PRO A 137 1.89 -18.86 -15.44
N GLY A 138 2.23 -20.01 -14.86
CA GLY A 138 2.92 -20.09 -13.57
C GLY A 138 2.03 -20.02 -12.32
N PHE A 139 0.72 -20.22 -12.43
CA PHE A 139 -0.16 -20.41 -11.27
C PHE A 139 -0.12 -21.85 -10.68
N GLU A 140 0.87 -22.66 -11.08
CA GLU A 140 1.07 -24.02 -10.57
C GLU A 140 2.43 -24.15 -9.88
N LYS A 141 2.47 -24.00 -8.55
CA LYS A 141 3.46 -24.63 -7.65
C LYS A 141 2.81 -24.87 -6.28
N SER A 142 3.09 -26.03 -5.66
CA SER A 142 2.47 -26.50 -4.42
C SER A 142 2.56 -25.51 -3.25
N GLU A 143 1.51 -25.45 -2.41
CA GLU A 143 1.32 -24.46 -1.33
C GLU A 143 2.43 -24.44 -0.25
N GLN A 144 3.19 -25.52 -0.07
CA GLN A 144 4.17 -25.62 1.02
C GLN A 144 5.54 -25.05 0.64
N GLY A 145 6.08 -25.37 -0.53
CA GLY A 145 7.38 -24.87 -1.00
C GLY A 145 7.37 -23.37 -1.35
N THR A 146 6.21 -22.85 -1.73
CA THR A 146 6.03 -21.41 -1.96
C THR A 146 6.01 -20.61 -0.65
N ARG A 147 5.56 -21.20 0.45
CA ARG A 147 5.47 -20.52 1.75
C ARG A 147 6.83 -20.32 2.42
N THR A 148 7.72 -21.31 2.37
CA THR A 148 9.08 -21.17 2.94
C THR A 148 9.89 -20.14 2.17
N PHE A 149 9.89 -20.23 0.84
CA PHE A 149 10.54 -19.25 -0.03
C PHE A 149 10.12 -17.81 0.29
N TRP A 150 8.82 -17.52 0.35
CA TRP A 150 8.37 -16.15 0.62
C TRP A 150 8.68 -15.68 2.04
N LYS A 151 8.80 -16.58 3.01
CA LYS A 151 9.27 -16.23 4.35
C LYS A 151 10.74 -15.82 4.33
N GLU A 152 11.57 -16.53 3.57
CA GLU A 152 13.00 -16.21 3.41
C GLU A 152 13.18 -14.86 2.69
N ILE A 153 12.48 -14.65 1.59
CA ILE A 153 12.50 -13.36 0.86
C ILE A 153 12.04 -12.20 1.75
N GLU A 154 10.97 -12.39 2.53
CA GLU A 154 10.47 -11.36 3.43
C GLU A 154 11.45 -11.08 4.59
N ALA A 155 12.17 -12.11 5.08
CA ALA A 155 13.21 -11.94 6.08
C ALA A 155 14.40 -11.16 5.52
N GLU A 156 14.83 -11.49 4.30
CA GLU A 156 15.93 -10.82 3.63
C GLU A 156 15.58 -9.36 3.29
N ARG A 157 14.38 -9.10 2.78
CA ARG A 157 13.89 -7.73 2.55
C ARG A 157 13.94 -6.88 3.82
N LYS A 158 13.60 -7.45 4.97
CA LYS A 158 13.67 -6.74 6.26
C LYS A 158 15.11 -6.47 6.71
N ARG A 159 16.05 -7.36 6.40
CA ARG A 159 17.48 -7.14 6.67
C ARG A 159 18.02 -5.99 5.83
N LEU A 160 17.76 -6.02 4.52
CA LEU A 160 18.16 -4.94 3.61
C LEU A 160 17.53 -3.59 4.00
N GLU A 161 16.26 -3.58 4.41
CA GLU A 161 15.57 -2.37 4.92
C GLU A 161 16.21 -1.85 6.22
N GLN A 162 16.71 -2.73 7.09
CA GLN A 162 17.45 -2.35 8.29
C GLN A 162 18.85 -1.82 7.96
N GLU A 163 19.56 -2.46 7.03
CA GLU A 163 20.88 -2.03 6.57
C GLU A 163 20.81 -0.66 5.87
N GLU A 164 19.82 -0.43 5.00
CA GLU A 164 19.59 0.86 4.36
C GLU A 164 19.33 1.96 5.41
N HIS A 165 18.52 1.66 6.43
CA HIS A 165 18.26 2.60 7.51
C HIS A 165 19.51 2.86 8.37
N ALA A 166 20.32 1.84 8.65
CA ALA A 166 21.56 1.97 9.43
C ALA A 166 22.60 2.82 8.68
N ALA A 167 22.79 2.57 7.38
CA ALA A 167 23.72 3.33 6.54
C ALA A 167 23.34 4.83 6.49
N LEU A 168 22.04 5.15 6.47
CA LEU A 168 21.57 6.54 6.52
C LEU A 168 21.82 7.21 7.89
N GLN A 169 21.85 6.44 8.99
CA GLN A 169 22.16 6.97 10.32
C GLN A 169 23.66 7.23 10.47
N GLU A 170 24.51 6.28 10.06
CA GLU A 170 25.97 6.43 10.11
C GLU A 170 26.46 7.61 9.25
N GLY A 171 25.91 7.79 8.05
CA GLY A 171 26.25 8.93 7.21
C GLY A 171 25.82 10.30 7.78
N ASN A 172 24.76 10.34 8.59
CA ASN A 172 24.36 11.56 9.31
C ASN A 172 25.28 11.85 10.51
N ASP A 173 25.72 10.80 11.21
CA ASP A 173 26.62 10.93 12.36
C ASP A 173 28.04 11.35 11.93
N GLU A 174 28.51 10.88 10.76
CA GLU A 174 29.79 11.31 10.16
C GLU A 174 29.76 12.78 9.69
N TYR A 175 28.63 13.26 9.18
CA TYR A 175 28.45 14.66 8.75
C TYR A 175 28.43 15.63 9.95
N LEU A 176 27.83 15.23 11.08
CA LEU A 176 27.83 16.02 12.32
C LEU A 176 29.22 16.07 12.98
N ALA A 177 30.00 14.99 12.89
CA ALA A 177 31.38 14.96 13.40
C ALA A 177 32.34 15.84 12.58
N ALA A 178 32.11 15.96 11.27
CA ALA A 178 32.93 16.80 10.39
C ALA A 178 32.70 18.32 10.59
N GLU A 179 31.48 18.74 10.94
CA GLU A 179 31.20 20.16 11.24
C GLU A 179 31.86 20.65 12.55
N ASP A 180 32.02 19.75 13.54
CA ASP A 180 32.72 20.08 14.79
C ASP A 180 34.25 20.19 14.61
N GLU A 181 34.84 19.53 13.60
CA GLU A 181 36.28 19.67 13.26
C GLU A 181 36.58 20.89 12.39
N GLU A 182 35.63 21.40 11.60
CA GLU A 182 35.83 22.61 10.77
C GLU A 182 35.63 23.93 11.56
N MET A 183 35.14 23.85 12.81
CA MET A 183 34.92 24.98 13.72
C MET A 183 35.96 25.06 14.88
N ALA A 184 36.98 24.20 14.90
CA ALA A 184 38.06 24.18 15.89
C ALA A 184 39.40 24.65 15.30
#